data_AF-A0AA95LNY2-F1
#
_entry.id   AF-A0AA95LNY2-F1
#
_cell.length_a   1.000
_cell.length_b   1.000
_cell.length_c   1.000
_cell.angle_alpha   90.00
_cell.angle_beta   90.00
_cell.angle_gamma   90.00
#
_symmetry.space_group_name_H-M   'P 1'
#
loop_
_entity.id
_entity.type
_entity.pdbx_description
1 polymer ?
#
loop_
_entity_poly.entity_id
_entity_poly.type
_entity_poly.pdbx_seq_one_letter_code
_entity_poly.pdbx_strand_id
1 'polypeptide(L)'
;MQRSNLRTFSMPLDWMITYSLTDVNRLYKNRFQNFMELTNLQMLDETHFFLEDGVPAYPNGNKNALVKSYFIRDTFYNIISVHDFPIALGKHWSTTYPSYKAKLDLRIKRFWDKLISSKKILFIRWFATYEQAVELQAILSEILTPNEFTVLILNPVSELTSVREINWNINNICVLEFPDDMNDYDSWDYILKDMQLTNP
;
A
#
# COMPACT_ATOMS: atom_id res chain seq x y z
N MET A 1 -9.06 4.82 -5.52
CA MET A 1 -9.50 3.41 -5.54
C MET A 1 -10.90 3.15 -4.99
N GLN A 2 -11.24 3.56 -3.75
CA GLN A 2 -12.59 3.34 -3.20
C GLN A 2 -13.68 4.12 -3.96
N ARG A 3 -13.40 5.38 -4.36
CA ARG A 3 -14.30 6.19 -5.21
C ARG A 3 -14.66 5.49 -6.51
N SER A 4 -13.69 4.80 -7.11
CA SER A 4 -13.84 4.09 -8.39
C SER A 4 -14.35 2.65 -8.23
N ASN A 5 -14.76 2.23 -7.02
CA ASN A 5 -15.17 0.86 -6.70
C ASN A 5 -14.13 -0.23 -7.02
N LEU A 6 -12.83 0.14 -7.06
CA LEU A 6 -11.73 -0.78 -7.36
C LEU A 6 -11.05 -1.35 -6.11
N ARG A 7 -11.57 -1.06 -4.91
CA ARG A 7 -11.11 -1.63 -3.64
C ARG A 7 -12.30 -2.05 -2.78
N THR A 8 -12.39 -3.35 -2.48
CA THR A 8 -13.49 -3.94 -1.67
C THR A 8 -13.09 -4.24 -0.22
N PHE A 9 -11.80 -4.19 0.11
CA PHE A 9 -11.28 -4.38 1.46
C PHE A 9 -9.86 -3.77 1.56
N SER A 10 -9.38 -3.57 2.78
CA SER A 10 -8.02 -3.05 2.99
C SER A 10 -6.94 -4.12 2.83
N MET A 11 -5.92 -3.81 2.03
CA MET A 11 -4.74 -4.65 1.82
C MET A 11 -3.66 -4.39 2.88
N PRO A 12 -2.64 -5.26 3.00
CA PRO A 12 -1.59 -5.15 4.04
C PRO A 12 -0.84 -3.81 4.03
N LEU A 13 -0.66 -3.20 2.85
CA LEU A 13 0.13 -1.98 2.67
C LEU A 13 -0.71 -0.70 2.55
N ASP A 14 -2.04 -0.78 2.65
CA ASP A 14 -2.94 0.39 2.44
C ASP A 14 -2.70 1.55 3.42
N TRP A 15 -2.19 1.23 4.62
CA TRP A 15 -1.99 2.19 5.71
C TRP A 15 -0.52 2.43 6.01
N MET A 16 0.33 2.15 5.03
CA MET A 16 1.77 2.13 5.19
C MET A 16 2.48 3.04 4.20
N ILE A 17 3.58 3.64 4.65
CA ILE A 17 4.51 4.37 3.81
C ILE A 17 5.64 3.43 3.41
N THR A 18 5.93 3.43 2.10
CA THR A 18 7.01 2.67 1.47
C THR A 18 7.81 3.60 0.57
N TYR A 19 8.98 4.05 1.04
CA TYR A 19 9.81 5.01 0.31
C TYR A 19 10.49 4.41 -0.92
N SER A 20 10.66 3.09 -0.96
CA SER A 20 11.34 2.39 -2.03
C SER A 20 10.56 1.15 -2.45
N LEU A 21 10.44 0.92 -3.76
CA LEU A 21 9.88 -0.33 -4.26
C LEU A 21 10.80 -1.52 -3.94
N THR A 22 12.11 -1.31 -3.77
CA THR A 22 13.04 -2.37 -3.33
C THR A 22 12.63 -3.00 -1.99
N ASP A 23 12.14 -2.19 -1.06
CA ASP A 23 11.70 -2.69 0.25
C ASP A 23 10.42 -3.53 0.15
N VAL A 24 9.51 -3.15 -0.76
CA VAL A 24 8.32 -3.93 -1.09
C VAL A 24 8.69 -5.22 -1.83
N ASN A 25 9.65 -5.17 -2.75
CA ASN A 25 10.18 -6.35 -3.45
C ASN A 25 10.72 -7.36 -2.44
N ARG A 26 11.54 -6.90 -1.48
CA ARG A 26 12.03 -7.73 -0.38
C ARG A 26 10.88 -8.34 0.42
N LEU A 27 9.85 -7.57 0.74
CA LEU A 27 8.68 -8.04 1.48
C LEU A 27 7.94 -9.16 0.74
N TYR A 28 7.65 -8.97 -0.55
CA TYR A 28 6.95 -9.96 -1.37
C TYR A 28 7.78 -11.22 -1.61
N LYS A 29 9.07 -11.05 -1.92
CA LYS A 29 10.01 -12.17 -2.09
C LYS A 29 10.09 -13.07 -0.85
N ASN A 30 10.05 -12.47 0.34
CA ASN A 30 10.07 -13.19 1.61
C ASN A 30 8.67 -13.54 2.14
N ARG A 31 7.61 -13.36 1.34
CA ARG A 31 6.23 -13.70 1.68
C ARG A 31 5.77 -13.13 3.02
N PHE A 32 6.16 -11.88 3.32
CA PHE A 32 5.87 -11.20 4.60
C PHE A 32 6.47 -11.84 5.86
N GLN A 33 7.42 -12.77 5.72
CA GLN A 33 8.11 -13.36 6.89
C GLN A 33 8.82 -12.26 7.70
N ASN A 34 8.69 -12.27 9.02
CA ASN A 34 9.23 -11.27 9.94
C ASN A 34 8.67 -9.85 9.78
N PHE A 35 7.59 -9.67 9.00
CA PHE A 35 6.99 -8.37 8.77
C PHE A 35 6.22 -7.87 9.98
N MET A 36 6.55 -6.66 10.42
CA MET A 36 6.02 -5.99 11.60
C MET A 36 6.10 -6.87 12.86
N GLU A 37 7.18 -7.66 13.00
CA GLU A 37 7.47 -8.35 14.26
C GLU A 37 7.90 -7.35 15.32
N LEU A 38 7.42 -7.51 16.56
CA LEU A 38 7.59 -6.51 17.62
C LEU A 38 9.05 -6.11 17.84
N THR A 39 9.98 -7.07 17.70
CA THR A 39 11.42 -6.84 17.85
C THR A 39 12.03 -5.98 16.76
N ASN A 40 11.37 -5.85 15.61
CA ASN A 40 11.81 -5.04 14.47
C ASN A 40 11.18 -3.65 14.49
N LEU A 41 10.27 -3.36 15.43
CA LEU A 41 9.51 -2.12 15.43
C LEU A 41 10.23 -0.98 16.16
N GLN A 42 10.24 0.18 15.52
CA GLN A 42 10.75 1.43 16.06
C GLN A 42 9.68 2.52 15.91
N MET A 43 9.33 3.16 17.02
CA MET A 43 8.50 4.37 16.99
C MET A 43 9.33 5.55 16.46
N LEU A 44 8.73 6.34 15.58
CA LEU A 44 9.29 7.60 15.10
C LEU A 44 8.61 8.80 15.80
N ASP A 45 9.18 9.99 15.66
CA ASP A 45 8.65 11.21 16.29
C ASP A 45 7.42 11.76 15.56
N GLU A 46 7.26 11.42 14.28
CA GLU A 46 6.13 11.82 13.47
C GLU A 46 4.82 11.13 13.89
N THR A 47 3.71 11.83 13.64
CA THR A 47 2.37 11.36 13.96
C THR A 47 1.40 11.71 12.86
N HIS A 48 0.36 10.90 12.68
CA HIS A 48 -0.77 11.20 11.81
C HIS A 48 -2.10 10.99 12.55
N PHE A 49 -3.22 10.99 11.85
CA PHE A 49 -4.51 10.56 12.36
C PHE A 49 -4.61 9.03 12.42
N PHE A 50 -5.12 8.50 13.52
CA PHE A 50 -5.51 7.11 13.68
C PHE A 50 -6.77 6.83 12.85
N LEU A 51 -6.76 5.72 12.11
CA LEU A 51 -7.88 5.27 11.30
C LEU A 51 -8.33 3.90 11.77
N GLU A 52 -9.59 3.78 12.17
CA GLU A 52 -10.23 2.51 12.46
C GLU A 52 -10.84 1.96 11.15
N ASP A 53 -10.14 1.03 10.52
CA ASP A 53 -10.49 0.44 9.23
C ASP A 53 -10.79 1.48 8.13
N GLY A 54 -9.97 2.54 8.13
CA GLY A 54 -10.02 3.62 7.16
C GLY A 54 -10.96 4.77 7.53
N VAL A 55 -11.63 4.70 8.69
CA VAL A 55 -12.46 5.77 9.21
C VAL A 55 -11.70 6.54 10.30
N PRO A 56 -11.59 7.88 10.23
CA PRO A 56 -10.97 8.65 11.29
C PRO A 56 -11.66 8.43 12.64
N ALA A 57 -10.88 8.17 13.68
CA ALA A 57 -11.42 7.99 15.02
C ALA A 57 -11.49 9.32 15.78
N TYR A 58 -12.55 9.46 16.58
CA TYR A 58 -12.84 10.67 17.35
C TYR A 58 -12.87 10.33 18.85
N PRO A 59 -12.14 11.07 19.71
CA PRO A 59 -12.16 10.83 21.14
C PRO A 59 -13.53 11.21 21.71
N ASN A 60 -14.16 10.31 22.45
CA ASN A 60 -15.45 10.52 23.11
C ASN A 60 -16.55 11.04 22.16
N GLY A 61 -16.49 10.69 20.87
CA GLY A 61 -17.44 11.17 19.85
C GLY A 61 -17.32 12.65 19.47
N ASN A 62 -16.29 13.36 19.94
CA ASN A 62 -16.06 14.76 19.56
C ASN A 62 -15.53 14.84 18.12
N LYS A 63 -16.41 15.19 17.18
CA LYS A 63 -16.07 15.33 15.74
C LYS A 63 -15.03 16.42 15.44
N ASN A 64 -14.71 17.27 16.40
CA ASN A 64 -13.74 18.36 16.23
C ASN A 64 -12.32 17.99 16.69
N ALA A 65 -12.09 16.76 17.16
CA ALA A 65 -10.76 16.28 17.54
C ALA A 65 -10.51 14.90 16.92
N LEU A 66 -9.37 14.72 16.26
CA LEU A 66 -8.97 13.41 15.73
C LEU A 66 -8.00 12.73 16.68
N VAL A 67 -8.19 11.43 16.88
CA VAL A 67 -7.20 10.60 17.58
C VAL A 67 -5.94 10.56 16.70
N LYS A 68 -4.79 10.86 17.27
CA LYS A 68 -3.50 10.74 16.57
C LYS A 68 -3.00 9.30 16.61
N SER A 69 -2.13 8.94 15.69
CA SER A 69 -1.42 7.68 15.59
C SER A 69 0.08 7.93 15.54
N TYR A 70 0.86 7.08 16.20
CA TYR A 70 2.31 7.04 16.06
C TYR A 70 2.70 6.48 14.68
N PHE A 71 3.81 6.97 14.16
CA PHE A 71 4.52 6.30 13.06
C PHE A 71 5.34 5.16 13.66
N ILE A 72 5.07 3.93 13.23
CA ILE A 72 5.82 2.75 13.67
C ILE A 72 6.51 2.13 12.46
N ARG A 73 7.84 2.19 12.44
CA ARG A 73 8.69 1.63 11.39
C ARG A 73 9.06 0.20 11.70
N ASP A 74 8.84 -0.71 10.77
CA ASP A 74 9.56 -1.98 10.69
C ASP A 74 10.95 -1.72 10.13
N THR A 75 11.97 -1.95 10.95
CA THR A 75 13.37 -1.76 10.59
C THR A 75 13.93 -2.87 9.69
N PHE A 76 13.31 -4.05 9.66
CA PHE A 76 13.71 -5.16 8.81
C PHE A 76 13.38 -4.90 7.34
N TYR A 77 12.16 -4.42 7.07
CA TYR A 77 11.71 -4.07 5.72
C TYR A 77 11.75 -2.58 5.40
N ASN A 78 12.00 -1.71 6.39
CA ASN A 78 11.96 -0.26 6.21
C ASN A 78 10.58 0.26 5.72
N ILE A 79 9.52 -0.24 6.33
CA ILE A 79 8.13 0.13 6.02
C ILE A 79 7.48 0.72 7.27
N ILE A 80 6.70 1.78 7.12
CA ILE A 80 6.12 2.51 8.25
C ILE A 80 4.60 2.34 8.27
N SER A 81 4.05 1.85 9.38
CA SER A 81 2.61 1.97 9.68
C SER A 81 2.32 3.37 10.22
N VAL A 82 1.32 4.02 9.64
CA VAL A 82 1.00 5.44 9.91
C VAL A 82 -0.28 5.60 10.74
N HIS A 83 -1.27 4.73 10.52
CA HIS A 83 -2.63 4.94 10.98
C HIS A 83 -3.11 3.93 12.03
N ASP A 84 -2.28 2.97 12.43
CA ASP A 84 -2.76 1.81 13.20
C ASP A 84 -2.46 1.88 14.71
N PHE A 85 -1.64 2.82 15.19
CA PHE A 85 -1.14 2.87 16.58
C PHE A 85 -1.60 4.14 17.31
N PRO A 86 -2.80 4.15 17.92
CA PRO A 86 -3.37 5.35 18.51
C PRO A 86 -2.55 5.88 19.68
N ILE A 87 -2.42 7.20 19.75
CA ILE A 87 -1.82 7.92 20.86
C ILE A 87 -2.86 8.05 21.97
N ALA A 88 -2.61 7.42 23.10
CA ALA A 88 -3.48 7.44 24.26
C ALA A 88 -2.69 7.82 25.53
N LEU A 89 -3.28 8.67 26.35
CA LEU A 89 -2.63 9.18 27.57
C LEU A 89 -2.21 8.03 28.49
N GLY A 90 -0.95 8.02 28.90
CA GLY A 90 -0.40 7.03 29.82
C GLY A 90 -0.25 5.62 29.23
N LYS A 91 -0.45 5.43 27.93
CA LYS A 91 -0.28 4.14 27.26
C LYS A 91 0.92 4.18 26.32
N HIS A 92 1.76 3.15 26.43
CA HIS A 92 2.82 2.92 25.46
C HIS A 92 2.22 2.38 24.15
N TRP A 93 2.80 2.75 23.00
CA TRP A 93 2.30 2.35 21.67
C TRP A 93 2.17 0.82 21.52
N SER A 94 3.07 0.07 22.15
CA SER A 94 3.10 -1.40 22.06
C SER A 94 1.88 -2.08 22.69
N THR A 95 1.09 -1.37 23.49
CA THR A 95 -0.17 -1.91 24.03
C THR A 95 -1.18 -2.25 22.92
N THR A 96 -1.12 -1.56 21.78
CA THR A 96 -1.96 -1.82 20.59
C THR A 96 -1.38 -2.95 19.72
N TYR A 97 -0.11 -3.31 19.90
CA TYR A 97 0.58 -4.25 19.01
C TYR A 97 -0.16 -5.59 18.79
N PRO A 98 -0.69 -6.28 19.83
CA PRO A 98 -1.34 -7.57 19.62
C PRO A 98 -2.57 -7.48 18.69
N SER A 99 -3.42 -6.45 18.86
CA SER A 99 -4.60 -6.27 18.02
C SER A 99 -4.23 -5.79 16.61
N TYR A 100 -3.21 -4.93 16.51
CA TYR A 100 -2.64 -4.53 15.23
C TYR A 100 -2.12 -5.73 14.43
N LYS A 101 -1.25 -6.54 15.04
CA LYS A 101 -0.61 -7.68 14.38
C LYS A 101 -1.63 -8.71 13.93
N ALA A 102 -2.64 -9.03 14.76
CA ALA A 102 -3.74 -9.90 14.38
C ALA A 102 -4.53 -9.38 13.16
N LYS A 103 -4.80 -8.06 13.11
CA LYS A 103 -5.46 -7.44 11.94
C LYS A 103 -4.57 -7.50 10.69
N LEU A 104 -3.28 -7.22 10.84
CA LEU A 104 -2.32 -7.28 9.74
C LEU A 104 -2.19 -8.70 9.17
N ASP A 105 -2.06 -9.70 10.02
CA ASP A 105 -1.94 -11.10 9.60
C ASP A 105 -3.20 -11.56 8.83
N LEU A 106 -4.39 -11.11 9.26
CA LEU A 106 -5.63 -11.34 8.52
C LEU A 106 -5.64 -10.64 7.15
N ARG A 107 -5.13 -9.40 7.06
CA ARG A 107 -4.98 -8.68 5.77
C ARG A 107 -3.99 -9.40 4.86
N ILE A 108 -2.88 -9.91 5.38
CA ILE A 108 -1.86 -10.67 4.63
C ILE A 108 -2.47 -11.97 4.11
N LYS A 109 -3.19 -12.72 4.96
CA LYS A 109 -3.89 -13.93 4.53
C LYS A 109 -4.87 -13.63 3.39
N ARG A 110 -5.73 -12.62 3.55
CA ARG A 110 -6.71 -12.22 2.52
C ARG A 110 -6.04 -11.78 1.22
N PHE A 111 -4.92 -11.07 1.31
CA PHE A 111 -4.11 -10.69 0.15
C PHE A 111 -3.68 -11.94 -0.63
N TRP A 112 -3.07 -12.92 0.05
CA TRP A 112 -2.66 -14.17 -0.59
C TRP A 112 -3.83 -14.97 -1.16
N ASP A 113 -4.92 -15.13 -0.39
CA ASP A 113 -6.12 -15.81 -0.85
C ASP A 113 -6.64 -15.19 -2.16
N LYS A 114 -6.62 -13.85 -2.25
CA LYS A 114 -7.08 -13.12 -3.43
C LYS A 114 -6.12 -13.21 -4.60
N LEU A 115 -4.82 -13.17 -4.37
CA LEU A 115 -3.83 -13.39 -5.43
C LEU A 115 -3.97 -14.79 -6.05
N ILE A 116 -4.25 -15.81 -5.23
CA ILE A 116 -4.44 -17.19 -5.71
C ILE A 116 -5.76 -17.34 -6.48
N SER A 117 -6.86 -16.76 -5.98
CA SER A 117 -8.18 -16.93 -6.58
C SER A 117 -8.44 -16.08 -7.82
N SER A 118 -7.65 -15.03 -8.05
CA SER A 118 -7.91 -14.06 -9.12
C SER A 118 -7.20 -14.43 -10.41
N LYS A 119 -7.92 -14.47 -11.53
CA LYS A 119 -7.32 -14.75 -12.85
C LYS A 119 -6.48 -13.60 -13.39
N LYS A 120 -6.88 -12.36 -13.09
CA LYS A 120 -6.26 -11.11 -13.54
C LYS A 120 -6.09 -10.17 -12.36
N ILE A 121 -4.87 -9.71 -12.12
CA ILE A 121 -4.51 -8.91 -10.95
C ILE A 121 -3.88 -7.60 -11.42
N LEU A 122 -4.33 -6.47 -10.89
CA LEU A 122 -3.71 -5.17 -11.11
C LEU A 122 -3.02 -4.69 -9.83
N PHE A 123 -1.72 -4.45 -9.92
CA PHE A 123 -0.97 -3.69 -8.93
C PHE A 123 -0.83 -2.25 -9.42
N ILE A 124 -1.02 -1.28 -8.54
CA ILE A 124 -0.75 0.14 -8.84
C ILE A 124 0.34 0.62 -7.88
N ARG A 125 1.42 1.18 -8.43
CA ARG A 125 2.56 1.67 -7.65
C ARG A 125 2.82 3.13 -7.98
N TRP A 126 2.81 3.97 -6.95
CA TRP A 126 3.33 5.33 -7.04
C TRP A 126 4.86 5.30 -6.94
N PHE A 127 5.51 5.73 -8.02
CA PHE A 127 6.95 5.78 -8.23
C PHE A 127 7.69 4.43 -8.21
N ALA A 128 8.52 4.21 -9.24
CA ALA A 128 9.55 3.18 -9.29
C ALA A 128 10.67 3.56 -10.29
N THR A 129 11.84 2.96 -10.13
CA THR A 129 12.86 2.92 -11.20
C THR A 129 12.66 1.70 -12.10
N TYR A 130 13.36 1.70 -13.25
CA TYR A 130 13.39 0.57 -14.17
C TYR A 130 13.82 -0.73 -13.47
N GLU A 131 14.94 -0.69 -12.73
CA GLU A 131 15.53 -1.87 -12.08
C GLU A 131 14.60 -2.44 -11.00
N GLN A 132 13.94 -1.56 -10.24
CA GLN A 132 12.98 -1.97 -9.23
C GLN A 132 11.75 -2.64 -9.85
N ALA A 133 11.31 -2.16 -11.02
CA ALA A 133 10.20 -2.74 -11.76
C ALA A 133 10.55 -4.10 -12.37
N VAL A 134 11.76 -4.26 -12.91
CA VAL A 134 12.28 -5.57 -13.37
C VAL A 134 12.28 -6.58 -12.22
N GLU A 135 12.80 -6.18 -11.05
CA GLU A 135 12.81 -7.06 -9.88
C GLU A 135 11.39 -7.43 -9.43
N LEU A 136 10.48 -6.45 -9.35
CA LEU A 136 9.08 -6.70 -8.99
C LEU A 136 8.42 -7.66 -9.98
N GLN A 137 8.63 -7.45 -11.28
CA GLN A 137 8.07 -8.29 -12.35
C GLN A 137 8.53 -9.74 -12.21
N ALA A 138 9.81 -9.98 -11.94
CA ALA A 138 10.36 -11.31 -11.73
C ALA A 138 9.73 -11.98 -10.49
N ILE A 139 9.64 -11.26 -9.37
CA ILE A 139 9.03 -11.75 -8.13
C ILE A 139 7.56 -12.11 -8.34
N LEU A 140 6.79 -11.24 -8.97
CA LEU A 140 5.36 -11.48 -9.21
C LEU A 140 5.14 -12.64 -10.19
N SER A 141 5.98 -12.77 -11.22
CA SER A 141 5.89 -13.89 -12.17
C SER A 141 6.08 -15.23 -11.48
N GLU A 142 7.04 -15.33 -10.56
CA GLU A 142 7.26 -16.54 -9.77
C GLU A 142 6.08 -16.85 -8.84
N ILE A 143 5.57 -15.83 -8.15
CA ILE A 143 4.56 -15.99 -7.10
C ILE A 143 3.16 -16.24 -7.67
N LEU A 144 2.83 -15.65 -8.83
CA LEU A 144 1.47 -15.62 -9.35
C LEU A 144 1.19 -16.68 -10.42
N THR A 145 2.18 -17.43 -10.91
CA THR A 145 1.95 -18.47 -11.92
C THR A 145 0.85 -19.47 -11.46
N PRO A 146 -0.22 -19.72 -12.24
CA PRO A 146 -0.45 -19.34 -13.65
C PRO A 146 -1.32 -18.08 -13.88
N ASN A 147 -1.62 -17.29 -12.85
CA ASN A 147 -2.48 -16.12 -12.91
C ASN A 147 -1.82 -14.97 -13.68
N GLU A 148 -2.62 -14.21 -14.42
CA GLU A 148 -2.15 -13.01 -15.12
C GLU A 148 -2.09 -11.82 -14.16
N PHE A 149 -1.06 -10.99 -14.32
CA PHE A 149 -0.97 -9.73 -13.60
C PHE A 149 -0.52 -8.59 -14.52
N THR A 150 -0.84 -7.38 -14.08
CA THR A 150 -0.31 -6.13 -14.63
C THR A 150 0.14 -5.27 -13.45
N VAL A 151 1.29 -4.62 -13.59
CA VAL A 151 1.71 -3.54 -12.69
C VAL A 151 1.61 -2.23 -13.45
N LEU A 152 0.81 -1.30 -12.93
CA LEU A 152 0.75 0.07 -13.37
C LEU A 152 1.64 0.92 -12.47
N ILE A 153 2.71 1.47 -13.03
CA ILE A 153 3.64 2.35 -12.33
C ILE A 153 3.30 3.79 -12.73
N LEU A 154 3.06 4.63 -11.73
CA LEU A 154 2.81 6.06 -11.90
C LEU A 154 4.03 6.83 -11.39
N ASN A 155 4.84 7.35 -12.30
CA ASN A 155 6.01 8.13 -11.97
C ASN A 155 5.65 9.63 -11.98
N PRO A 156 5.61 10.30 -10.82
CA PRO A 156 5.30 11.72 -10.76
C PRO A 156 6.37 12.54 -11.49
N VAL A 157 5.93 13.50 -12.30
CA VAL A 157 6.79 14.47 -12.98
C VAL A 157 6.24 15.86 -12.72
N SER A 158 7.07 16.73 -12.13
CA SER A 158 6.69 18.12 -11.86
C SER A 158 6.38 18.86 -13.15
N GLU A 159 5.40 19.76 -13.11
CA GLU A 159 4.94 20.59 -14.24
C GLU A 159 4.30 19.84 -15.41
N LEU A 160 4.12 18.51 -15.30
CA LEU A 160 3.39 17.73 -16.29
C LEU A 160 1.89 18.01 -16.18
N THR A 161 1.25 18.36 -17.31
CA THR A 161 -0.17 18.73 -17.36
C THR A 161 -1.08 17.60 -17.87
N SER A 162 -0.51 16.50 -18.36
CA SER A 162 -1.27 15.33 -18.81
C SER A 162 -0.44 14.05 -18.70
N VAL A 163 -1.14 12.93 -18.49
CA VAL A 163 -0.53 11.60 -18.37
C VAL A 163 0.12 11.17 -19.68
N ARG A 164 1.34 10.61 -19.60
CA ARG A 164 2.10 10.10 -20.75
C ARG A 164 2.62 8.69 -20.48
N GLU A 165 2.42 7.77 -21.42
CA GLU A 165 2.99 6.41 -21.31
C GLU A 165 4.48 6.39 -21.68
N ILE A 166 5.28 5.67 -20.90
CA ILE A 166 6.67 5.34 -21.21
C ILE A 166 6.78 3.84 -21.47
N ASN A 167 7.44 3.47 -22.57
CA ASN A 167 7.77 2.09 -22.85
C ASN A 167 9.12 1.69 -22.22
N TRP A 168 9.06 0.98 -21.09
CA TRP A 168 10.23 0.32 -20.51
C TRP A 168 10.52 -1.05 -21.14
N ASN A 169 9.67 -1.57 -22.02
CA ASN A 169 9.83 -2.87 -22.66
C ASN A 169 9.96 -4.02 -21.64
N ILE A 170 9.16 -3.97 -20.57
CA ILE A 170 9.05 -5.01 -19.55
C ILE A 170 7.66 -5.62 -19.65
N ASN A 171 7.59 -6.94 -19.80
CA ASN A 171 6.31 -7.65 -19.85
C ASN A 171 5.49 -7.41 -18.58
N ASN A 172 4.17 -7.28 -18.71
CA ASN A 172 3.24 -7.08 -17.61
C ASN A 172 3.41 -5.77 -16.82
N ILE A 173 4.27 -4.85 -17.28
CA ILE A 173 4.47 -3.53 -16.67
C ILE A 173 4.00 -2.45 -17.64
N CYS A 174 3.11 -1.58 -17.17
CA CYS A 174 2.74 -0.33 -17.83
C CYS A 174 3.28 0.82 -16.97
N VAL A 175 3.92 1.80 -17.59
CA VAL A 175 4.53 2.94 -16.90
C VAL A 175 3.97 4.21 -17.46
N LEU A 176 3.43 5.03 -16.58
CA LEU A 176 2.92 6.34 -16.91
C LEU A 176 3.74 7.39 -16.16
N GLU A 177 4.18 8.42 -16.86
CA GLU A 177 4.43 9.69 -16.20
C GLU A 177 3.10 10.32 -15.84
N PHE A 178 3.03 10.79 -14.61
CA PHE A 178 1.82 11.27 -13.99
C PHE A 178 2.07 12.66 -13.39
N PRO A 179 1.08 13.58 -13.38
CA PRO A 179 1.23 14.85 -12.68
C PRO A 179 1.68 14.64 -11.23
N ASP A 180 2.59 15.49 -10.74
CA ASP A 180 3.12 15.42 -9.36
C ASP A 180 2.12 15.93 -8.31
N ASP A 181 0.87 15.50 -8.43
CA ASP A 181 -0.18 15.66 -7.45
C ASP A 181 -0.98 14.35 -7.35
N MET A 182 -0.75 13.61 -6.27
CA MET A 182 -1.47 12.37 -5.99
C MET A 182 -2.97 12.60 -5.75
N ASN A 183 -3.39 13.84 -5.50
CA ASN A 183 -4.79 14.22 -5.32
C ASN A 183 -5.45 14.74 -6.61
N ASP A 184 -4.76 14.70 -7.75
CA ASP A 184 -5.37 15.01 -9.05
C ASP A 184 -6.36 13.91 -9.46
N TYR A 185 -7.60 14.15 -9.04
CA TYR A 185 -8.70 13.23 -9.23
C TYR A 185 -9.10 13.05 -10.70
N ASP A 186 -8.87 14.04 -11.56
CA ASP A 186 -9.22 13.96 -12.97
C ASP A 186 -8.26 13.01 -13.70
N SER A 187 -6.95 13.11 -13.38
CA SER A 187 -5.95 12.17 -13.90
C SER A 187 -6.18 10.74 -13.40
N TRP A 188 -6.59 10.56 -12.14
CA TRP A 188 -6.98 9.25 -11.62
C TRP A 188 -8.21 8.67 -12.33
N ASP A 189 -9.24 9.48 -12.55
CA ASP A 189 -10.44 9.02 -13.25
C ASP A 189 -10.12 8.70 -14.71
N TYR A 190 -9.24 9.46 -15.36
CA TYR A 190 -8.77 9.19 -16.71
C TYR A 190 -8.10 7.82 -16.85
N ILE A 191 -7.16 7.46 -15.96
CA ILE A 191 -6.43 6.18 -16.06
C ILE A 191 -7.26 4.98 -15.61
N LEU A 192 -8.28 5.18 -14.76
CA LEU A 192 -9.11 4.11 -14.21
C LEU A 192 -10.45 3.91 -14.92
N LYS A 193 -10.85 4.81 -15.84
CA LYS A 193 -12.21 4.89 -16.41
C LYS A 193 -12.79 3.57 -16.95
N ASP A 194 -11.96 2.71 -17.51
CA ASP A 194 -12.37 1.46 -18.16
C ASP A 194 -12.07 0.22 -17.31
N MET A 195 -11.61 0.41 -16.07
CA MET A 195 -11.29 -0.67 -15.15
C MET A 195 -12.50 -1.06 -14.31
N GLN A 196 -12.74 -2.35 -14.17
CA GLN A 196 -13.80 -2.89 -13.31
C GLN A 196 -13.29 -4.13 -12.57
N LEU A 197 -13.71 -4.27 -11.32
CA LEU A 197 -13.51 -5.53 -10.61
C LEU A 197 -14.43 -6.59 -11.20
N THR A 198 -13.85 -7.73 -11.54
CA THR A 198 -14.63 -8.93 -11.81
C THR A 198 -14.86 -9.63 -10.47
N ASN A 199 -16.10 -10.07 -10.22
CA ASN A 199 -16.33 -10.94 -9.08
C ASN A 199 -15.60 -12.27 -9.32
N PRO A 200 -14.91 -12.83 -8.31
CA PRO A 200 -14.32 -14.16 -8.40
C PRO A 200 -15.37 -15.23 -8.70
#